data_AF-A0A9R1VZX5-F1
#
_entry.id   AF-A0A9R1VZX5-F1
#
_cell.length_a   1.000
_cell.length_b   1.000
_cell.length_c   1.000
_cell.angle_alpha   90.00
_cell.angle_beta   90.00
_cell.angle_gamma   90.00
#
_symmetry.space_group_name_H-M   'P 1'
#
loop_
_entity.id
_entity.type
_entity.pdbx_description
1 polymer ?
#
loop_
_entity_poly.entity_id
_entity_poly.type
_entity_poly.pdbx_seq_one_letter_code
_entity_poly.pdbx_strand_id
1 'polypeptide(L)'
;MQRSGDELIDGKEDEYAWLEEIDAPDVAITTADIVSKSVAVEFKVGGSGIRIGGMEKGSGVIHPNMGTLLSVIMTDARVDTNI
;
A
#
# COMPACT_ATOMS: atom_id res chain seq x y z
N MET A 1 -11.79 22.64 4.77
CA MET A 1 -12.84 22.11 3.88
C MET A 1 -12.62 20.59 3.82
N GLN A 2 -13.17 19.86 4.79
CA GLN A 2 -13.15 18.39 4.78
C GLN A 2 -14.38 17.94 3.97
N ARG A 3 -14.18 17.17 2.90
CA ARG A 3 -15.30 16.49 2.22
C ARG A 3 -15.80 15.37 3.14
N SER A 4 -17.11 15.31 3.37
CA SER A 4 -17.74 14.34 4.27
C SER A 4 -17.74 12.94 3.65
N GLY A 5 -17.56 11.92 4.48
CA GLY A 5 -17.34 10.53 4.08
C GLY A 5 -18.49 9.81 3.35
N ASP A 6 -19.59 10.51 3.07
CA ASP A 6 -20.76 9.97 2.35
C ASP A 6 -20.56 9.96 0.82
N GLU A 7 -19.50 10.57 0.29
CA GLU A 7 -19.14 10.51 -1.15
C GLU A 7 -18.30 9.27 -1.52
N LEU A 8 -17.93 8.40 -0.57
CA LEU A 8 -16.88 7.42 -0.80
C LEU A 8 -17.34 6.08 -1.39
N ILE A 9 -18.63 5.73 -1.31
CA ILE A 9 -19.15 4.45 -1.80
C ILE A 9 -20.63 4.61 -2.20
N ASP A 10 -20.92 5.27 -3.33
CA ASP A 10 -22.22 5.12 -4.00
C ASP A 10 -22.02 4.38 -5.32
N GLY A 11 -22.57 3.18 -5.37
CA GLY A 11 -22.11 2.09 -6.20
C GLY A 11 -22.27 2.28 -7.71
N LYS A 12 -21.49 1.47 -8.44
CA LYS A 12 -21.88 0.76 -9.67
C LYS A 12 -20.73 -0.17 -10.08
N GLU A 13 -21.05 -1.41 -10.45
CA GLU A 13 -20.10 -2.51 -10.75
C GLU A 13 -19.11 -2.26 -11.92
N ASP A 14 -19.08 -1.04 -12.48
CA ASP A 14 -18.08 -0.48 -13.39
C ASP A 14 -17.00 0.39 -12.68
N GLU A 15 -17.03 0.48 -11.33
CA GLU A 15 -16.36 1.48 -10.47
C GLU A 15 -14.83 1.42 -10.36
N TYR A 16 -14.18 0.35 -10.82
CA TYR A 16 -12.74 0.18 -10.64
C TYR A 16 -11.89 0.90 -11.69
N ALA A 17 -12.49 1.61 -12.65
CA ALA A 17 -11.77 2.43 -13.62
C ALA A 17 -10.87 3.48 -12.95
N TRP A 18 -11.26 4.01 -11.78
CA TRP A 18 -10.42 4.91 -10.99
C TRP A 18 -9.17 4.23 -10.42
N LEU A 19 -9.17 2.89 -10.23
CA LEU A 19 -7.97 2.16 -9.79
C LEU A 19 -6.89 2.13 -10.89
N GLU A 20 -7.29 2.13 -12.17
CA GLU A 20 -6.34 2.23 -13.29
C GLU A 20 -5.69 3.62 -13.39
N GLU A 21 -6.25 4.63 -12.71
CA GLU A 21 -5.75 6.01 -12.68
C GLU A 21 -4.82 6.28 -11.47
N ILE A 22 -4.70 5.33 -10.52
CA ILE A 22 -3.76 5.43 -9.40
C ILE A 22 -2.38 4.98 -9.86
N ASP A 23 -1.67 5.87 -10.56
CA ASP A 23 -0.29 5.65 -11.03
C ASP A 23 0.73 5.46 -9.89
N ALA A 24 0.39 5.87 -8.65
CA ALA A 24 1.29 5.85 -7.49
C ALA A 24 0.54 5.58 -6.17
N PRO A 25 0.33 4.31 -5.77
CA PRO A 25 -0.47 3.95 -4.60
C PRO A 25 0.16 4.39 -3.26
N ASP A 26 1.47 4.58 -3.19
CA ASP A 26 2.20 5.13 -2.05
C ASP A 26 1.87 6.62 -1.80
N VAL A 27 1.59 7.37 -2.87
CA VAL A 27 1.09 8.75 -2.78
C VAL A 27 -0.34 8.76 -2.27
N ALA A 28 -1.20 7.83 -2.72
CA ALA A 28 -2.60 7.78 -2.32
C ALA A 28 -2.80 7.55 -0.81
N ILE A 29 -1.89 6.82 -0.14
CA ILE A 29 -1.95 6.55 1.30
C ILE A 29 -1.30 7.63 2.17
N THR A 30 -0.61 8.61 1.56
CA THR A 30 0.15 9.65 2.26
C THR A 30 -0.79 10.61 3.02
N THR A 31 -0.37 11.06 4.21
CA THR A 31 -1.10 12.07 4.99
C THR A 31 -0.20 13.23 5.43
N ALA A 32 0.47 13.10 6.57
CA ALA A 32 1.46 14.05 7.07
C ALA A 32 2.89 13.74 6.58
N ASP A 33 3.03 12.72 5.72
CA ASP A 33 4.30 12.31 5.18
C ASP A 33 4.80 13.37 4.18
N ILE A 34 6.06 13.79 4.32
CA ILE A 34 6.68 14.78 3.43
C ILE A 34 7.16 14.18 2.11
N VAL A 35 7.25 12.84 2.05
CA VAL A 35 7.67 12.05 0.90
C VAL A 35 6.87 10.73 0.89
N SER A 36 6.56 10.23 -0.30
CA SER A 36 6.03 8.88 -0.46
C SER A 36 7.14 7.85 -0.18
N LYS A 37 6.75 6.67 0.31
CA LYS A 37 7.68 5.62 0.71
C LYS A 37 7.26 4.32 0.04
N SER A 38 8.07 3.90 -0.92
CA SER A 38 7.91 2.64 -1.63
C SER A 38 9.29 2.07 -1.97
N VAL A 39 9.38 0.74 -2.01
CA VAL A 39 10.61 0.02 -2.36
C VAL A 39 10.26 -1.30 -3.04
N ALA A 40 11.07 -1.71 -4.01
CA ALA A 40 11.01 -3.04 -4.60
C ALA A 40 12.40 -3.64 -4.71
N VAL A 41 12.52 -4.92 -4.38
CA VAL A 41 13.76 -5.69 -4.47
C VAL A 41 13.52 -6.98 -5.23
N GLU A 42 14.51 -7.39 -6.03
CA GLU A 42 14.51 -8.67 -6.74
C GLU A 42 15.73 -9.47 -6.31
N PHE A 43 15.53 -10.73 -5.93
CA PHE A 43 16.59 -11.63 -5.52
C PHE A 43 16.24 -13.09 -5.80
N LYS A 44 17.23 -13.99 -5.71
CA LYS A 44 17.03 -15.41 -5.95
C LYS A 44 16.89 -16.19 -4.64
N VAL A 45 15.88 -17.05 -4.56
CA VAL A 45 15.69 -18.02 -3.47
C VAL A 45 15.52 -19.40 -4.10
N GLY A 46 16.34 -20.38 -3.70
CA GLY A 46 16.26 -21.74 -4.24
C GLY A 46 16.48 -21.82 -5.76
N GLY A 47 17.16 -20.84 -6.36
CA GLY A 47 17.37 -20.74 -7.81
C GLY A 47 16.27 -20.00 -8.58
N SER A 48 15.11 -19.77 -7.97
CA SER A 48 14.00 -18.99 -8.55
C SER A 48 14.16 -17.50 -8.24
N GLY A 49 13.91 -16.65 -9.24
CA GLY A 49 13.82 -15.19 -9.03
C GLY A 49 12.51 -14.85 -8.32
N ILE A 50 12.60 -13.98 -7.32
CA ILE A 50 11.47 -13.50 -6.51
C ILE A 50 11.55 -11.98 -6.44
N ARG A 51 10.39 -11.34 -6.48
CA ARG A 51 10.23 -9.91 -6.25
C ARG A 51 9.45 -9.66 -4.97
N ILE A 52 9.91 -8.69 -4.20
CA ILE A 52 9.20 -8.16 -3.04
C ILE A 52 9.10 -6.66 -3.22
N GLY A 53 7.87 -6.15 -3.23
CA GLY A 53 7.55 -4.74 -3.21
C GLY A 53 6.86 -4.37 -1.91
N GLY A 54 7.00 -3.12 -1.49
CA GLY A 54 6.26 -2.60 -0.35
C GLY A 54 6.09 -1.10 -0.41
N MET A 55 5.07 -0.61 0.28
CA MET A 55 4.78 0.80 0.47
C MET A 55 4.25 1.06 1.88
N GLU A 56 4.48 2.26 2.40
CA GLU A 56 4.08 2.60 3.76
C GLU A 56 3.78 4.09 3.96
N LYS A 57 2.95 4.39 4.96
CA LYS A 57 2.70 5.75 5.46
C LYS A 57 2.82 5.78 6.98
N GLY A 58 3.27 6.91 7.51
CA GLY A 58 3.45 7.16 8.93
C GLY A 58 4.72 7.95 9.17
N SER A 59 4.61 9.27 9.30
CA SER A 59 5.73 10.19 9.58
C SER A 59 5.64 10.89 10.95
N GLY A 60 4.47 10.92 11.57
CA GLY A 60 4.20 11.69 12.80
C GLY A 60 3.87 10.81 14.00
N VAL A 61 2.73 10.12 13.94
CA VAL A 61 2.26 9.25 15.04
C VAL A 61 2.93 7.87 14.94
N ILE A 62 4.26 7.83 14.99
CA ILE A 62 5.03 6.57 14.96
C ILE A 62 5.27 6.11 16.39
N HIS A 63 4.23 5.51 16.97
CA HIS A 63 4.33 4.66 18.14
C HIS A 63 3.65 3.34 17.75
N PRO A 64 4.40 2.26 17.41
CA PRO A 64 3.83 1.03 16.81
C PRO A 64 2.72 0.37 17.62
N ASN A 65 2.58 0.73 18.90
CA ASN A 65 1.54 0.26 19.82
C ASN A 65 0.43 1.32 20.11
N MET A 66 0.44 2.49 19.46
CA MET A 66 -0.58 3.55 19.62
C MET A 66 -0.42 4.66 18.55
N GLY A 67 -0.30 4.28 17.29
CA GLY A 67 -0.04 5.21 16.20
C GLY A 67 -0.49 4.67 14.84
N THR A 68 -0.59 5.55 13.85
CA THR A 68 -1.07 5.18 12.51
C THR A 68 0.11 4.86 11.61
N LEU A 69 0.38 3.55 11.45
CA LEU A 69 1.24 3.00 10.40
C LEU A 69 0.35 2.17 9.46
N LEU A 70 0.39 2.45 8.16
CA LEU A 70 -0.13 1.53 7.15
C LEU A 70 1.07 1.03 6.35
N SER A 71 1.20 -0.29 6.23
CA SER A 71 2.26 -0.95 5.47
C SER A 71 1.64 -2.07 4.65
N VAL A 72 1.98 -2.11 3.36
CA VAL A 72 1.54 -3.14 2.41
C VAL A 72 2.78 -3.78 1.81
N ILE A 73 2.84 -5.11 1.84
CA ILE A 73 3.90 -5.91 1.23
C ILE A 73 3.27 -6.80 0.16
N MET A 74 3.87 -6.81 -1.02
CA MET A 74 3.46 -7.61 -2.18
C MET A 74 4.62 -8.47 -2.63
N THR A 75 4.37 -9.72 -2.97
CA THR A 75 5.39 -10.62 -3.50
C THR A 75 4.79 -11.64 -4.46
N ASP A 76 5.58 -12.05 -5.45
CA ASP A 76 5.29 -13.20 -6.31
C ASP A 76 5.83 -14.53 -5.72
N ALA A 77 6.46 -14.48 -4.54
CA ALA A 77 6.88 -15.68 -3.82
C ALA A 77 5.67 -16.56 -3.52
N ARG A 78 5.79 -17.86 -3.80
CA ARG A 78 4.82 -18.85 -3.33
C ARG A 78 5.04 -19.08 -1.84
N VAL A 79 4.12 -18.58 -1.01
CA VAL A 79 4.15 -18.72 0.45
C VAL A 79 3.12 -19.77 0.87
N ASP A 80 3.51 -20.68 1.76
CA ASP A 80 2.57 -21.60 2.41
C ASP A 80 1.83 -20.85 3.54
N THR A 81 0.56 -21.17 3.75
CA THR A 81 -0.24 -20.55 4.83
C THR A 81 0.10 -21.13 6.20
N ASN A 82 0.72 -22.31 6.27
CA ASN A 82 1.22 -22.90 7.51
C ASN A 82 2.61 -22.34 7.86
N ILE A 83 2.63 -21.10 8.35
CA ILE A 83 3.81 -20.42 8.90
C ILE A 83 3.86 -20.63 10.41
#